data_AF-A0A920EJT8-F1
#
_entry.id   AF-A0A920EJT8-F1
#
_cell.length_a   1.000
_cell.length_b   1.000
_cell.length_c   1.000
_cell.angle_alpha   90.00
_cell.angle_beta   90.00
_cell.angle_gamma   90.00
#
_symmetry.space_group_name_H-M   'P 1'
#
loop_
_entity.id
_entity.type
_entity.pdbx_description
1 polymer ?
#
loop_
_entity_poly.entity_id
_entity_poly.type
_entity_poly.pdbx_seq_one_letter_code
_entity_poly.pdbx_strand_id
1 'polypeptide(L)'
;MRIESQCVGYKKYFKDVAGEVVKPGTLEGGDFIWIDESHAAVGNGPRTNKAGISQLQKILGFDVELMTVDLPQPDHPDDVLHLMSIISPIDEDLAVIYEKFAPNSFIEWLRKSGARLYNGIR
;
A
#
# COMPACT_ATOMS: atom_id res chain seq x y z
N MET A 1 15.43 -9.87 -8.51
CA MET A 1 15.85 -9.71 -7.10
C MET A 1 15.18 -10.83 -6.31
N ARG A 2 15.92 -11.74 -5.64
CA ARG A 2 15.31 -12.82 -4.84
C ARG A 2 14.71 -12.18 -3.59
N ILE A 3 13.44 -12.41 -3.29
CA ILE A 3 12.77 -11.89 -2.08
C ILE A 3 13.59 -12.19 -0.80
N GLU A 4 14.30 -13.32 -0.78
CA GLU A 4 15.23 -13.72 0.29
C GLU A 4 16.33 -12.68 0.58
N SER A 5 16.85 -11.96 -0.44
CA SER A 5 17.93 -10.99 -0.24
C SER A 5 17.45 -9.72 0.48
N GLN A 6 16.19 -9.31 0.26
CA GLN A 6 15.63 -8.15 0.96
C GLN A 6 15.45 -8.46 2.44
N CYS A 7 14.86 -9.63 2.80
CA CYS A 7 14.69 -10.03 4.20
C CYS A 7 16.03 -10.11 4.95
N VAL A 8 17.07 -10.66 4.34
CA VAL A 8 18.43 -10.70 4.91
C VAL A 8 18.98 -9.28 5.11
N GLY A 9 18.77 -8.39 4.13
CA GLY A 9 19.10 -6.98 4.26
C GLY A 9 18.37 -6.30 5.41
N TYR A 10 17.05 -6.49 5.51
CA TYR A 10 16.24 -5.90 6.58
C TYR A 10 16.69 -6.36 7.96
N LYS A 11 16.87 -7.68 8.16
CA LYS A 11 17.37 -8.25 9.43
C LYS A 11 18.80 -7.81 9.77
N LYS A 12 19.60 -7.45 8.76
CA LYS A 12 20.98 -6.96 8.95
C LYS A 12 21.03 -5.49 9.34
N TYR A 13 20.22 -4.65 8.69
CA TYR A 13 20.32 -3.19 8.81
C TYR A 13 19.28 -2.57 9.76
N PHE A 14 18.17 -3.25 10.02
CA PHE A 14 17.14 -2.78 10.94
C PHE A 14 17.15 -3.64 12.21
N LYS A 15 17.12 -2.95 13.35
CA LYS A 15 17.23 -3.58 14.67
C LYS A 15 16.01 -4.43 15.00
N ASP A 16 14.83 -3.96 14.60
CA ASP A 16 13.55 -4.55 14.96
C ASP A 16 12.69 -4.71 13.69
N VAL A 17 12.49 -5.94 13.24
CA VAL A 17 11.58 -6.28 12.14
C VAL A 17 10.25 -6.72 12.75
N ALA A 18 9.17 -5.97 12.47
CA ALA A 18 7.86 -6.21 13.09
C ALA A 18 7.19 -7.54 12.69
N GLY A 19 7.51 -8.07 11.50
CA GLY A 19 6.98 -9.33 11.02
C GLY A 19 7.40 -9.65 9.59
N GLU A 20 6.90 -10.78 9.08
CA GLU A 20 7.16 -11.26 7.72
C GLU A 20 5.86 -11.77 7.11
N VAL A 21 5.57 -11.39 5.86
CA VAL A 21 4.48 -11.99 5.08
C VAL A 21 5.01 -13.26 4.41
N VAL A 22 4.41 -14.40 4.74
CA VAL A 22 4.82 -15.70 4.22
C VAL A 22 3.76 -16.29 3.28
N LYS A 23 4.19 -17.22 2.41
CA LYS A 23 3.28 -17.93 1.49
C LYS A 23 2.13 -18.59 2.26
N PRO A 24 0.90 -18.58 1.71
CA PRO A 24 0.53 -18.14 0.36
C PRO A 24 0.32 -16.62 0.21
N GLY A 25 0.59 -15.84 1.27
CA GLY A 25 0.53 -14.38 1.21
C GLY A 25 1.58 -13.80 0.28
N THR A 26 1.19 -12.78 -0.49
CA THR A 26 2.10 -11.96 -1.27
C THR A 26 1.84 -10.50 -0.95
N LEU A 27 2.92 -9.71 -0.90
CA LEU A 27 2.88 -8.27 -0.64
C LEU A 27 4.12 -7.63 -1.25
N GLU A 28 3.92 -6.52 -1.95
CA GLU A 28 5.01 -5.68 -2.44
C GLU A 28 4.96 -4.29 -1.81
N GLY A 29 6.12 -3.74 -1.45
CA GLY A 29 6.20 -2.42 -0.80
C GLY A 29 5.59 -1.29 -1.64
N GLY A 30 5.54 -1.46 -2.97
CA GLY A 30 4.82 -0.60 -3.92
C GLY A 30 3.35 -0.38 -3.56
N ASP A 31 2.73 -1.38 -2.93
CA ASP A 31 1.30 -1.40 -2.67
C ASP A 31 0.94 -0.89 -1.28
N PHE A 32 1.88 -0.53 -0.41
CA PHE A 32 1.61 -0.12 0.96
C PHE A 32 2.02 1.34 1.19
N ILE A 33 1.12 2.13 1.78
CA ILE A 33 1.41 3.50 2.23
C ILE A 33 0.82 3.75 3.61
N TRP A 34 1.52 4.55 4.41
CA TRP A 34 0.94 5.22 5.57
C TRP A 34 0.23 6.49 5.14
N ILE A 35 -0.90 6.78 5.78
CA ILE A 35 -1.62 8.05 5.65
C ILE A 35 -1.32 8.92 6.87
N ASP A 36 -1.47 8.34 8.06
CA ASP A 36 -1.08 8.94 9.34
C ASP A 36 -0.67 7.83 10.34
N GLU A 37 -0.55 8.17 11.63
CA GLU A 37 -0.13 7.23 12.69
C GLU A 37 -1.10 6.05 12.93
N SER A 38 -2.35 6.17 12.47
CA SER A 38 -3.45 5.22 12.72
C SER A 38 -4.11 4.69 11.43
N HIS A 39 -3.81 5.26 10.28
CA HIS A 39 -4.40 4.87 9.00
C HIS A 39 -3.32 4.49 7.97
N ALA A 40 -3.52 3.34 7.32
CA ALA A 40 -2.70 2.89 6.21
C ALA A 40 -3.58 2.38 5.06
N ALA A 41 -3.03 2.36 3.86
CA ALA A 41 -3.68 1.78 2.69
C ALA A 41 -2.81 0.71 2.04
N VAL A 42 -3.46 -0.32 1.50
CA VAL A 42 -2.80 -1.41 0.78
C VAL A 42 -3.51 -1.76 -0.52
N GLY A 43 -2.77 -1.86 -1.62
CA GLY A 43 -3.27 -2.33 -2.90
C GLY A 43 -3.55 -3.83 -2.90
N ASN A 44 -4.72 -4.24 -3.37
CA ASN A 44 -5.06 -5.63 -3.68
C ASN A 44 -5.02 -5.82 -5.20
N GLY A 45 -4.13 -6.68 -5.67
CA GLY A 45 -3.87 -6.88 -7.09
C GLY A 45 -3.00 -8.11 -7.38
N PRO A 46 -2.42 -8.21 -8.58
CA PRO A 46 -1.65 -9.39 -8.99
C PRO A 46 -0.41 -9.69 -8.11
N ARG A 47 0.17 -8.66 -7.47
CA ARG A 47 1.41 -8.78 -6.67
C ARG A 47 1.16 -8.81 -5.16
N THR A 48 0.14 -8.09 -4.68
CA THR A 48 -0.28 -8.10 -3.27
C THR A 48 -1.67 -8.71 -3.14
N ASN A 49 -1.79 -9.82 -2.39
CA ASN A 49 -3.03 -10.61 -2.34
C ASN A 49 -3.71 -10.56 -0.96
N LYS A 50 -4.97 -11.01 -0.89
CA LYS A 50 -5.77 -11.02 0.35
C LYS A 50 -5.12 -11.77 1.52
N ALA A 51 -4.37 -12.84 1.25
CA ALA A 51 -3.67 -13.58 2.28
C ALA A 51 -2.47 -12.80 2.85
N GLY A 52 -1.78 -12.02 2.01
CA GLY A 52 -0.72 -11.10 2.41
C GLY A 52 -1.27 -9.91 3.20
N ILE A 53 -2.36 -9.31 2.71
CA ILE A 53 -3.07 -8.21 3.40
C ILE A 53 -3.54 -8.64 4.79
N SER A 54 -4.10 -9.85 4.91
CA SER A 54 -4.54 -10.39 6.20
C SER A 54 -3.37 -10.61 7.18
N GLN A 55 -2.17 -10.93 6.67
CA GLN A 55 -0.97 -11.02 7.50
C GLN A 55 -0.43 -9.63 7.87
N LEU A 56 -0.43 -8.69 6.92
CA LEU A 56 -0.06 -7.30 7.14
C LEU A 56 -0.90 -6.69 8.27
N GLN A 57 -2.24 -6.83 8.24
CA GLN A 57 -3.10 -6.33 9.31
C GLN A 57 -2.70 -6.89 10.69
N LYS A 58 -2.34 -8.17 10.78
CA LYS A 58 -1.90 -8.77 12.04
C LYS A 58 -0.57 -8.20 12.54
N ILE A 59 0.34 -7.87 11.61
CA ILE A 59 1.64 -7.26 11.92
C ILE A 59 1.46 -5.81 12.39
N LEU A 60 0.58 -5.04 11.72
CA LEU A 60 0.28 -3.66 12.08
C LEU A 60 -0.47 -3.55 13.42
N GLY A 61 -1.25 -4.57 13.77
CA GLY A 61 -2.08 -4.57 14.99
C GLY A 61 -3.49 -4.05 14.73
N PHE A 62 -4.29 -3.95 15.80
CA PHE A 62 -5.70 -3.54 15.72
C PHE A 62 -5.88 -2.02 15.78
N ASP A 63 -4.87 -1.28 16.23
CA ASP A 63 -4.92 0.18 16.35
C ASP A 63 -4.75 0.89 14.99
N VAL A 64 -4.37 0.12 13.95
CA VAL A 64 -4.18 0.62 12.59
C VAL A 64 -5.35 0.19 11.72
N GLU A 65 -6.08 1.17 11.19
CA GLU A 65 -7.09 0.96 10.15
C GLU A 65 -6.41 0.80 8.79
N LEU A 66 -6.47 -0.42 8.23
CA LEU A 66 -5.88 -0.75 6.93
C LEU A 66 -6.96 -0.75 5.83
N MET A 67 -7.00 0.31 5.03
CA MET A 67 -7.86 0.39 3.86
C MET A 67 -7.32 -0.48 2.72
N THR A 68 -8.09 -1.47 2.28
CA THR A 68 -7.75 -2.25 1.09
C THR A 68 -8.28 -1.57 -0.17
N VAL A 69 -7.41 -1.35 -1.15
CA VAL A 69 -7.73 -0.69 -2.42
C VAL A 69 -7.60 -1.71 -3.55
N ASP A 70 -8.72 -2.11 -4.16
CA ASP A 70 -8.67 -2.98 -5.33
C ASP A 70 -8.05 -2.23 -6.52
N LEU A 71 -6.89 -2.71 -6.98
CA LEU A 71 -6.18 -2.13 -8.10
C LEU A 71 -6.79 -2.61 -9.43
N PRO A 72 -6.82 -1.75 -10.47
CA PRO A 72 -7.17 -2.15 -11.82
C PRO A 72 -6.41 -3.40 -12.26
N GLN A 73 -7.09 -4.28 -13.01
CA GLN A 73 -6.41 -5.39 -13.66
C GLN A 73 -5.43 -4.84 -14.70
N PRO A 74 -4.24 -5.43 -14.82
CA PRO A 74 -3.30 -5.05 -15.88
C PRO A 74 -3.91 -5.39 -17.25
N ASP A 75 -3.79 -4.47 -18.21
CA ASP A 75 -4.24 -4.69 -19.58
C ASP A 75 -3.18 -5.50 -20.37
N HIS A 76 -1.91 -5.39 -19.96
CA HIS A 76 -0.78 -6.13 -20.51
C HIS A 76 0.01 -6.86 -19.40
N PRO A 77 0.59 -8.06 -19.65
CA PRO A 77 1.35 -8.81 -18.65
C PRO A 77 2.53 -8.06 -18.01
N ASP A 78 3.07 -7.07 -18.72
CA ASP A 78 4.18 -6.23 -18.25
C ASP A 78 3.72 -4.99 -17.45
N ASP A 79 2.42 -4.78 -17.30
CA ASP A 79 1.91 -3.64 -16.56
C ASP A 79 2.21 -3.81 -15.06
N VAL A 80 2.96 -2.85 -14.53
CA VAL A 80 3.32 -2.76 -13.12
C VAL A 80 2.55 -1.61 -12.50
N LEU A 81 1.28 -1.86 -12.19
CA LEU A 81 0.48 -0.92 -11.41
C LEU A 81 0.60 -1.26 -9.92
N HIS A 82 1.07 -0.28 -9.15
CA HIS A 82 1.12 -0.31 -7.69
C HIS A 82 0.19 0.75 -7.10
N LEU A 83 -0.15 0.62 -5.80
CA LEU A 83 -0.86 1.70 -5.10
C LEU A 83 -0.09 3.03 -5.20
N MET A 84 1.25 2.99 -5.05
CA MET A 84 2.08 4.19 -5.19
C MET A 84 2.12 4.77 -6.62
N SER A 85 1.66 4.05 -7.64
CA SER A 85 1.44 4.62 -8.98
C SER A 85 0.16 5.48 -9.04
N ILE A 86 -0.78 5.28 -8.11
CA ILE A 86 -2.07 5.98 -8.04
C ILE A 86 -1.99 7.16 -7.08
N ILE A 87 -1.28 7.01 -5.96
CA ILE A 87 -1.21 8.02 -4.91
C ILE A 87 0.19 8.11 -4.30
N SER A 88 0.62 9.32 -3.96
CA SER A 88 1.85 9.56 -3.19
C SER A 88 1.58 10.63 -2.13
N PRO A 89 1.59 10.29 -0.83
CA PRO A 89 1.68 11.28 0.24
C PRO A 89 2.96 12.11 0.08
N ILE A 90 2.84 13.44 0.13
CA ILE A 90 3.95 14.39 -0.07
C ILE A 90 4.10 15.39 1.08
N ASP A 91 3.12 15.46 1.99
CA ASP A 91 3.15 16.25 3.22
C ASP A 91 2.25 15.57 4.27
N GLU A 92 2.24 16.09 5.51
CA GLU A 92 1.45 15.55 6.63
C GLU A 92 -0.04 15.36 6.28
N ASP A 93 -0.61 16.27 5.51
CA ASP A 93 -2.02 16.27 5.13
C ASP A 93 -2.23 16.35 3.61
N LEU A 94 -1.20 16.08 2.80
CA LEU A 94 -1.26 16.28 1.34
C LEU A 94 -0.78 15.06 0.57
N ALA A 95 -1.58 14.62 -0.39
CA ALA A 95 -1.20 13.58 -1.34
C ALA A 95 -1.45 14.02 -2.78
N VAL A 96 -0.53 13.64 -3.68
CA VAL A 96 -0.77 13.69 -5.13
C VAL A 96 -1.51 12.42 -5.52
N ILE A 97 -2.59 12.54 -6.28
CA ILE A 97 -3.42 11.40 -6.67
C ILE A 97 -3.79 11.44 -8.15
N TYR A 98 -3.79 10.26 -8.78
CA TYR A 98 -4.34 10.02 -10.10
C TYR A 98 -5.75 9.42 -9.99
N GLU A 99 -6.75 10.30 -9.93
CA GLU A 99 -8.13 9.93 -9.61
C GLU A 99 -8.75 8.91 -10.58
N LYS A 100 -8.28 8.83 -11.84
CA LYS A 100 -8.83 7.89 -12.84
C LYS A 100 -8.67 6.42 -12.44
N PHE A 101 -7.67 6.10 -11.62
CA PHE A 101 -7.43 4.75 -11.12
C PHE A 101 -7.75 4.58 -9.63
N ALA A 102 -8.16 5.66 -8.95
CA ALA A 102 -8.54 5.60 -7.55
C ALA A 102 -10.05 5.31 -7.41
N PRO A 103 -10.45 4.23 -6.73
CA PRO A 103 -11.87 4.00 -6.42
C PRO A 103 -12.45 5.17 -5.62
N ASN A 104 -13.70 5.56 -5.89
CA ASN A 104 -14.36 6.64 -5.15
C ASN A 104 -14.38 6.39 -3.64
N SER A 105 -14.56 5.14 -3.20
CA SER A 105 -14.50 4.76 -1.79
C SER A 105 -13.14 5.07 -1.16
N PHE A 106 -12.05 4.91 -1.90
CA PHE A 106 -10.71 5.24 -1.43
C PHE A 106 -10.51 6.76 -1.33
N ILE A 107 -10.97 7.52 -2.33
CA ILE A 107 -10.92 8.99 -2.31
C ILE A 107 -11.72 9.54 -1.12
N GLU A 108 -12.92 9.01 -0.87
CA GLU A 108 -13.76 9.40 0.26
C GLU A 108 -13.12 9.05 1.60
N TRP A 109 -12.52 7.87 1.71
CA TRP A 109 -11.80 7.44 2.90
C TRP A 109 -10.61 8.37 3.21
N LEU A 110 -9.77 8.68 2.21
CA LEU A 110 -8.65 9.62 2.36
C LEU A 110 -9.10 10.99 2.88
N ARG A 111 -10.18 11.54 2.32
CA ARG A 111 -10.74 12.83 2.77
C ARG A 111 -11.28 12.76 4.19
N LYS A 112 -11.87 11.63 4.61
CA LYS A 112 -12.33 11.42 5.99
C LYS A 112 -11.17 11.31 6.98
N SER A 113 -10.04 10.74 6.55
CA SER A 113 -8.78 10.73 7.32
C SER A 113 -8.07 12.09 7.36
N GLY A 114 -8.64 13.13 6.73
CA GLY A 114 -8.09 14.49 6.76
C GLY A 114 -7.12 14.82 5.62
N ALA A 115 -6.87 13.90 4.69
CA ALA A 115 -5.96 14.14 3.58
C ALA A 115 -6.55 15.10 2.54
N ARG A 116 -5.78 16.12 2.18
CA ARG A 116 -5.97 16.96 1.01
C ARG A 116 -5.39 16.26 -0.22
N LEU A 117 -6.14 16.29 -1.30
CA LEU A 117 -5.79 15.60 -2.54
C LEU A 117 -5.48 16.60 -3.65
N TYR A 118 -4.28 16.52 -4.20
CA TYR A 118 -3.87 17.29 -5.36
C TYR A 118 -3.90 16.41 -6.61
N ASN A 119 -4.79 16.75 -7.54
CA ASN A 119 -4.82 16.12 -8.86
C ASN A 119 -4.05 16.99 -9.86
N GLY A 120 -2.76 16.71 -10.01
CA GLY A 120 -1.80 17.50 -10.81
C GLY A 120 -1.67 17.08 -12.28
N ILE A 121 -2.36 16.03 -12.70
CA ILE A 121 -2.25 15.46 -14.04
C ILE A 121 -3.56 15.74 -14.78
N ARG A 122 -3.63 16.89 -15.47
CA ARG A 122 -4.71 17.20 -16.43
C ARG A 122 -4.50 16.46 -17.75
#